data_AF-A0AAN8S7P3-F1
#
_entry.id   AF-A0AAN8S7P3-F1
#
_cell.length_a   1.000
_cell.length_b   1.000
_cell.length_c   1.000
_cell.angle_alpha   90.00
_cell.angle_beta   90.00
_cell.angle_gamma   90.00
#
_symmetry.space_group_name_H-M   'P 1'
#
loop_
_entity.id
_entity.type
_entity.pdbx_description
1 polymer ?
#
loop_
_entity_poly.entity_id
_entity_poly.type
_entity_poly.pdbx_seq_one_letter_code
_entity_poly.pdbx_strand_id
1 'polypeptide(L)'
;MLVLKTHTSFQLEMNSYSIEKLLTTNANISLIIIDSLTSYYWSDLAEYKPIKKMDLYLKIQIEKFLKYSKEYETTIIFTTQEYFLPCYLLVCFSSSCGYASKFEELSTAIKAVHPDVEINSKNGSPGSFEVTINGELVHSKLQTLAFPDFESVVEMVEEVKTGMAPRKIANHQPIVNCIVS
;
A
#
# COMPACT_ATOMS: atom_id res chain seq x y z
N MET A 1 10.64 -21.83 -19.85
CA MET A 1 10.10 -20.98 -18.76
C MET A 1 10.97 -21.17 -17.53
N LEU A 2 11.42 -20.08 -16.92
CA LEU A 2 12.23 -20.06 -15.70
C LEU A 2 11.44 -19.36 -14.59
N VAL A 3 11.39 -19.94 -13.41
CA VAL A 3 10.75 -19.32 -12.23
C VAL A 3 11.82 -19.05 -11.19
N LEU A 4 12.04 -17.77 -10.88
CA LEU A 4 12.96 -17.29 -9.88
C LEU A 4 12.16 -17.03 -8.61
N LYS A 5 12.29 -17.94 -7.65
CA LYS A 5 11.74 -17.76 -6.31
C LYS A 5 12.75 -17.01 -5.47
N THR A 6 12.36 -15.87 -4.94
CA THR A 6 13.19 -15.08 -4.03
C THR A 6 12.59 -15.13 -2.64
N HIS A 7 13.34 -15.71 -1.71
CA HIS A 7 12.99 -15.78 -0.28
C HIS A 7 13.85 -14.85 0.58
N THR A 8 14.92 -14.27 0.03
CA THR A 8 15.74 -13.23 0.65
C THR A 8 16.19 -12.16 -0.35
N SER A 9 16.58 -10.97 0.13
CA SER A 9 17.20 -9.92 -0.70
C SER A 9 18.47 -10.40 -1.39
N PHE A 10 19.30 -11.16 -0.68
CA PHE A 10 20.49 -11.79 -1.23
C PHE A 10 20.17 -12.75 -2.38
N GLN A 11 19.10 -13.54 -2.26
CA GLN A 11 18.67 -14.42 -3.35
C GLN A 11 18.18 -13.64 -4.56
N LEU A 12 17.47 -12.52 -4.36
CA LEU A 12 17.07 -11.63 -5.45
C LEU A 12 18.29 -11.10 -6.22
N GLU A 13 19.33 -10.68 -5.50
CA GLU A 13 20.57 -10.20 -6.09
C GLU A 13 21.34 -11.32 -6.81
N MET A 14 21.53 -12.48 -6.18
CA MET A 14 22.17 -13.65 -6.80
C MET A 14 21.43 -14.12 -8.05
N ASN A 15 20.09 -14.09 -8.03
CA ASN A 15 19.28 -14.42 -9.18
C ASN A 15 19.50 -13.42 -10.33
N SER A 16 19.61 -12.12 -10.03
CA SER A 16 19.90 -11.11 -11.06
C SER A 16 21.24 -11.36 -11.76
N TYR A 17 22.29 -11.70 -11.02
CA TYR A 17 23.61 -12.01 -11.60
C TYR A 17 23.65 -13.35 -12.33
N SER A 18 22.83 -14.32 -11.92
CA SER A 18 22.87 -15.67 -12.49
C SER A 18 22.08 -15.80 -13.79
N ILE A 19 21.26 -14.81 -14.15
CA ILE A 19 20.39 -14.86 -15.33
C ILE A 19 21.15 -15.02 -16.63
N GLU A 20 22.23 -14.26 -16.82
CA GLU A 20 23.01 -14.31 -18.04
C GLU A 20 23.52 -15.74 -18.29
N LYS A 21 24.13 -16.35 -17.26
CA LYS A 21 24.61 -17.74 -17.30
C LYS A 21 23.48 -18.74 -17.56
N LEU A 22 22.31 -18.56 -16.94
CA LEU A 22 21.16 -19.45 -17.11
C LEU A 22 20.59 -19.39 -18.52
N LEU A 23 20.53 -18.19 -19.11
CA LEU A 23 20.06 -17.96 -20.48
C LEU A 23 21.07 -18.49 -21.51
N THR A 24 22.37 -18.30 -21.30
CA THR A 24 23.40 -18.91 -22.17
C THR A 24 23.36 -20.43 -22.15
N THR A 25 23.12 -21.02 -20.97
CA THR A 25 23.06 -22.49 -20.83
C THR A 25 21.78 -23.07 -21.43
N ASN A 26 20.70 -22.28 -21.50
CA ASN A 26 19.37 -22.74 -21.90
C ASN A 26 18.72 -21.77 -22.89
N ALA A 27 19.07 -21.90 -24.17
CA ALA A 27 18.54 -21.06 -25.26
C ALA A 27 17.02 -21.11 -25.44
N ASN A 28 16.32 -22.08 -24.84
CA ASN A 28 14.86 -22.25 -24.94
C ASN A 28 14.07 -21.45 -23.88
N ILE A 29 14.73 -20.65 -23.05
CA ILE A 29 14.05 -19.83 -22.04
C ILE A 29 13.63 -18.50 -22.68
N SER A 30 12.33 -18.34 -22.95
CA SER A 30 11.73 -17.10 -23.45
C SER A 30 10.88 -16.36 -22.41
N LEU A 31 10.63 -16.99 -21.25
CA LEU A 31 9.81 -16.44 -20.17
C LEU A 31 10.50 -16.64 -18.83
N ILE A 32 10.69 -15.54 -18.10
CA ILE A 32 11.19 -15.50 -16.73
C ILE A 32 10.09 -14.97 -15.83
N ILE A 33 9.75 -15.72 -14.78
CA ILE A 33 8.80 -15.30 -13.75
C ILE A 33 9.59 -15.03 -12.48
N ILE A 34 9.51 -13.81 -11.96
CA ILE A 34 10.12 -13.43 -10.67
C ILE A 34 9.01 -13.38 -9.64
N ASP A 35 9.00 -14.37 -8.76
CA ASP A 35 8.05 -14.37 -7.65
C ASP A 35 8.54 -13.42 -6.57
N SER A 36 7.73 -12.43 -6.22
CA SER A 36 7.88 -11.58 -5.03
C SER A 36 9.00 -10.53 -5.16
N LEU A 37 9.01 -9.78 -6.28
CA LEU A 37 10.06 -8.81 -6.64
C LEU A 37 10.20 -7.64 -5.64
N THR A 38 9.09 -7.23 -5.01
CA THR A 38 9.06 -6.07 -4.10
C THR A 38 9.25 -6.43 -2.63
N SER A 39 9.35 -7.73 -2.31
CA SER A 39 9.25 -8.21 -0.92
C SER A 39 10.39 -7.75 -0.01
N TYR A 40 11.49 -7.26 -0.58
CA TYR A 40 12.69 -6.84 0.16
C TYR A 40 12.95 -5.35 0.11
N TYR A 41 12.02 -4.55 -0.43
CA TYR A 41 12.14 -3.09 -0.48
C TYR A 41 12.57 -2.48 0.87
N TRP A 42 11.93 -2.91 1.95
CA TRP A 42 12.19 -2.41 3.29
C TRP A 42 13.55 -2.81 3.86
N SER A 43 14.00 -4.03 3.56
CA SER A 43 15.31 -4.52 3.97
C SER A 43 16.43 -3.81 3.22
N ASP A 44 16.21 -3.55 1.92
CA ASP A 44 17.20 -2.89 1.06
C ASP A 44 17.25 -1.36 1.29
N LEU A 45 16.19 -0.76 1.84
CA LEU A 45 16.11 0.67 2.17
C LEU A 45 17.16 1.11 3.20
N ALA A 46 17.60 0.16 4.05
CA ALA A 46 18.63 0.39 5.05
C ALA A 46 20.05 0.41 4.46
N GLU A 47 20.26 -0.22 3.30
CA GLU A 47 21.57 -0.46 2.70
C GLU A 47 21.84 0.45 1.49
N TYR A 48 20.79 0.82 0.74
CA TYR A 48 20.87 1.76 -0.38
C TYR A 48 20.36 3.15 0.03
N LYS A 49 20.99 4.23 -0.49
CA LYS A 49 20.51 5.63 -0.40
C LYS A 49 18.99 5.68 -0.57
N PRO A 50 18.25 6.56 0.16
CA PRO A 50 16.86 6.33 0.52
C PRO A 50 15.98 6.37 -0.72
N ILE A 51 15.77 5.21 -1.33
CA ILE A 51 14.77 5.04 -2.36
C ILE A 51 13.43 5.11 -1.62
N LYS A 52 12.91 6.33 -1.43
CA LYS A 52 11.65 6.56 -0.72
C LYS A 52 10.41 6.18 -1.54
N LYS A 53 10.61 5.76 -2.80
CA LYS A 53 9.54 5.44 -3.75
C LYS A 53 9.71 4.02 -4.26
N MET A 54 8.74 3.16 -3.96
CA MET A 54 8.73 1.77 -4.44
C MET A 54 8.81 1.68 -5.97
N ASP A 55 8.13 2.55 -6.72
CA ASP A 55 8.22 2.56 -8.19
C ASP A 55 9.66 2.70 -8.69
N LEU A 56 10.47 3.50 -7.97
CA LEU A 56 11.87 3.67 -8.28
C LEU A 56 12.66 2.40 -7.92
N TYR A 57 12.34 1.73 -6.81
CA TYR A 57 12.93 0.44 -6.45
C TYR A 57 12.61 -0.64 -7.49
N LEU A 58 11.32 -0.80 -7.84
CA LEU A 58 10.84 -1.69 -8.88
C LEU A 58 11.57 -1.45 -10.20
N LYS A 59 11.62 -0.19 -10.63
CA LYS A 59 12.34 0.21 -11.85
C LYS A 59 13.81 -0.20 -11.78
N ILE A 60 14.51 0.08 -10.67
CA ILE A 60 15.92 -0.31 -10.48
C ILE A 60 16.10 -1.82 -10.56
N GLN A 61 15.23 -2.60 -9.89
CA GLN A 61 15.33 -4.06 -9.94
C GLN A 61 15.06 -4.57 -11.36
N ILE A 62 13.98 -4.15 -12.01
CA ILE A 62 13.66 -4.51 -13.40
C ILE A 62 14.81 -4.14 -14.34
N GLU A 63 15.41 -2.96 -14.19
CA GLU A 63 16.57 -2.53 -14.99
C GLU A 63 17.78 -3.45 -14.78
N LYS A 64 18.03 -3.94 -13.55
CA LYS A 64 19.08 -4.95 -13.31
C LYS A 64 18.77 -6.24 -14.08
N PHE A 65 17.54 -6.74 -13.98
CA PHE A 65 17.12 -7.96 -14.68
C PHE A 65 17.21 -7.81 -16.21
N LEU A 66 16.72 -6.70 -16.75
CA LEU A 66 16.76 -6.39 -18.18
C LEU A 66 18.19 -6.17 -18.69
N LYS A 67 19.09 -5.62 -17.87
CA LYS A 67 20.50 -5.45 -18.24
C LYS A 67 21.15 -6.78 -18.64
N TYR A 68 20.87 -7.85 -17.90
CA TYR A 68 21.42 -9.19 -18.15
C TYR A 68 20.63 -10.02 -19.17
N SER A 69 19.41 -9.58 -19.53
CA SER A 69 18.55 -10.30 -20.47
C SER A 69 18.42 -9.63 -21.84
N LYS A 70 19.02 -8.44 -22.05
CA LYS A 70 18.85 -7.60 -23.24
C LYS A 70 19.19 -8.29 -24.57
N GLU A 71 20.13 -9.24 -24.55
CA GLU A 71 20.57 -9.97 -25.74
C GLU A 71 19.67 -11.18 -26.08
N TYR A 72 18.70 -11.48 -25.21
CA TYR A 72 17.81 -12.64 -25.34
C TYR A 72 16.36 -12.15 -25.50
N GLU A 73 15.61 -12.78 -26.41
CA GLU A 73 14.18 -12.51 -26.60
C GLU A 73 13.37 -13.10 -25.42
N THR A 74 13.42 -12.39 -24.29
CA THR A 74 12.89 -12.84 -23.01
C THR A 74 11.81 -11.88 -22.52
N THR A 75 10.69 -12.45 -22.10
CA THR A 75 9.63 -11.73 -21.37
C THR A 75 9.85 -11.94 -19.88
N ILE A 76 9.83 -10.86 -19.10
CA ILE A 76 9.90 -10.91 -17.64
C ILE A 76 8.52 -10.58 -17.08
N ILE A 77 7.97 -11.48 -16.28
CA ILE A 77 6.76 -11.28 -15.49
C ILE A 77 7.15 -11.33 -14.02
N PHE A 78 6.56 -10.48 -13.19
CA PHE A 78 6.82 -10.48 -11.76
C PHE A 78 5.54 -10.32 -10.95
N THR A 79 5.55 -10.85 -9.73
CA THR A 79 4.50 -10.60 -8.75
C THR A 79 4.93 -9.51 -7.77
N THR A 80 4.00 -8.62 -7.44
CA THR A 80 4.14 -7.58 -6.41
C THR A 80 3.31 -7.97 -5.19
N GLN A 81 3.77 -7.65 -3.99
CA GLN A 81 2.97 -7.90 -2.78
C GLN A 81 1.76 -6.95 -2.70
N GLU A 82 0.64 -7.44 -2.17
CA GLU A 82 -0.68 -6.75 -2.12
C GLU A 82 -0.69 -5.46 -1.29
N TYR A 83 0.31 -5.21 -0.44
CA TYR A 83 0.36 -4.05 0.45
C TYR A 83 0.51 -2.69 -0.27
N PHE A 84 0.76 -2.69 -1.58
CA PHE A 84 1.03 -1.49 -2.38
C PHE A 84 -0.05 -1.21 -3.44
N LEU A 85 -1.25 -1.78 -3.28
CA LEU A 85 -2.43 -1.31 -3.99
C LEU A 85 -2.68 0.17 -3.66
N PRO A 86 -3.35 0.94 -4.56
CA PRO A 86 -3.77 2.29 -4.24
C PRO A 86 -4.45 2.30 -2.87
N CYS A 87 -3.98 3.16 -1.96
CA CYS A 87 -4.53 3.24 -0.61
C CYS A 87 -6.02 3.54 -0.76
N TYR A 88 -6.85 2.56 -0.40
CA TYR A 88 -8.28 2.59 -0.58
C TYR A 88 -8.93 2.88 0.76
N LEU A 89 -9.56 4.04 0.87
CA LEU A 89 -10.25 4.45 2.08
C LEU A 89 -11.76 4.38 1.86
N LEU A 90 -12.44 3.58 2.69
CA LEU A 90 -13.89 3.44 2.68
C LEU A 90 -14.45 3.97 4.00
N VAL A 91 -15.32 4.98 3.90
CA VAL A 91 -16.06 5.50 5.06
C VAL A 91 -17.50 5.03 4.99
N CYS A 92 -17.95 4.36 6.04
CA CYS A 92 -19.34 3.88 6.16
C CYS A 92 -20.06 4.76 7.17
N PHE A 93 -21.06 5.52 6.71
CA PHE A 93 -21.80 6.42 7.60
C PHE A 93 -23.29 6.42 7.32
N SER A 94 -24.09 6.73 8.34
CA SER A 94 -25.54 6.86 8.16
C SER A 94 -25.86 8.13 7.37
N SER A 95 -26.74 8.00 6.37
CA SER A 95 -27.23 9.13 5.58
C SER A 95 -28.07 10.14 6.40
N SER A 96 -28.49 9.77 7.60
CA SER A 96 -29.18 10.63 8.56
C SER A 96 -28.19 11.49 9.36
N CYS A 97 -28.42 12.81 9.36
CA CYS A 97 -27.76 13.87 10.15
C CYS A 97 -26.24 14.06 9.89
N GLY A 98 -25.81 15.25 9.44
CA GLY A 98 -24.47 15.85 9.66
C GLY A 98 -23.18 15.09 9.31
N TYR A 99 -23.23 13.82 8.93
CA TYR A 99 -22.04 12.97 8.77
C TYR A 99 -21.45 13.12 7.38
N ALA A 100 -22.26 13.54 6.40
CA ALA A 100 -21.78 13.93 5.08
C ALA A 100 -20.76 15.07 5.16
N SER A 101 -21.01 16.12 5.97
CA SER A 101 -20.03 17.20 6.13
C SER A 101 -18.75 16.71 6.81
N LYS A 102 -18.86 15.80 7.79
CA LYS A 102 -17.70 15.17 8.44
C LYS A 102 -16.89 14.29 7.49
N PHE A 103 -17.56 13.57 6.59
CA PHE A 103 -16.91 12.83 5.53
C PHE A 103 -16.16 13.77 4.57
N GLU A 104 -16.78 14.87 4.14
CA GLU A 104 -16.14 15.86 3.27
C GLU A 104 -14.93 16.54 3.92
N GLU A 105 -15.02 16.89 5.21
CA GLU A 105 -13.89 17.43 5.98
C GLU A 105 -12.70 16.44 5.99
N LEU A 106 -12.95 15.16 6.31
CA LEU A 106 -11.93 14.11 6.31
C LEU A 106 -11.35 13.87 4.91
N SER A 107 -12.21 13.77 3.90
CA SER A 107 -11.83 13.60 2.49
C SER A 107 -10.94 14.74 2.01
N THR A 108 -11.28 15.98 2.37
CA THR A 108 -10.50 17.18 2.04
C THR A 108 -9.14 17.16 2.75
N ALA A 109 -9.10 16.83 4.04
CA ALA A 109 -7.85 16.74 4.79
C ALA A 109 -6.89 15.70 4.20
N ILE A 110 -7.39 14.52 3.83
CA ILE A 110 -6.59 13.47 3.20
C ILE A 110 -6.13 13.89 1.81
N LYS A 111 -7.02 14.39 0.95
CA LYS A 111 -6.67 14.79 -0.42
C LYS A 111 -5.72 15.98 -0.48
N ALA A 112 -5.69 16.83 0.54
CA ALA A 112 -4.73 17.93 0.63
C ALA A 112 -3.27 17.43 0.72
N VAL A 113 -3.04 16.27 1.35
CA VAL A 113 -1.70 15.67 1.52
C VAL A 113 -1.46 14.55 0.51
N HIS A 114 -2.49 13.78 0.19
CA HIS A 114 -2.45 12.61 -0.69
C HIS A 114 -3.55 12.68 -1.75
N PRO A 115 -3.36 13.46 -2.83
CA PRO A 115 -4.39 13.66 -3.87
C PRO A 115 -4.69 12.42 -4.69
N ASP A 116 -3.83 11.41 -4.62
CA ASP A 116 -3.88 10.12 -5.31
C ASP A 116 -4.67 9.03 -4.56
N VAL A 117 -5.10 9.29 -3.32
CA VAL A 117 -5.85 8.33 -2.50
C VAL A 117 -7.30 8.23 -2.97
N GLU A 118 -7.77 6.99 -3.14
CA GLU A 118 -9.15 6.72 -3.51
C GLU A 118 -10.02 6.69 -2.24
N ILE A 119 -10.94 7.64 -2.14
CA ILE A 119 -11.84 7.79 -0.99
C ILE A 119 -13.27 7.55 -1.45
N ASN A 120 -13.89 6.50 -0.90
CA ASN A 120 -15.26 6.13 -1.19
C ASN A 120 -16.12 6.19 0.08
N SER A 121 -17.43 6.36 -0.11
CA SER A 121 -18.42 6.27 0.96
C SER A 121 -19.46 5.20 0.69
N LYS A 122 -20.01 4.61 1.76
CA LYS A 122 -21.18 3.74 1.69
C LYS A 122 -22.14 4.00 2.84
N ASN A 123 -23.41 3.65 2.64
CA ASN A 123 -24.43 3.74 3.68
C ASN A 123 -24.11 2.77 4.83
N GLY A 124 -24.06 3.31 6.04
CA GLY A 124 -23.87 2.56 7.28
C GLY A 124 -25.13 2.53 8.15
N SER A 125 -25.04 1.78 9.25
CA SER A 125 -26.09 1.72 10.27
C SER A 125 -26.30 3.09 10.93
N PRO A 126 -27.49 3.38 11.49
CA PRO A 126 -27.77 4.66 12.15
C PRO A 126 -26.71 5.04 13.19
N GLY A 127 -26.15 6.24 13.08
CA GLY A 127 -25.14 6.78 14.00
C GLY A 127 -23.72 6.25 13.80
N SER A 128 -23.49 5.39 12.80
CA SER A 128 -22.16 4.84 12.49
C SER A 128 -21.29 5.86 11.75
N PHE A 129 -20.00 5.83 12.03
CA PHE A 129 -18.96 6.49 11.24
C PHE A 129 -17.74 5.60 11.32
N GLU A 130 -17.63 4.72 10.34
CA GLU A 130 -16.66 3.63 10.31
C GLU A 130 -15.63 3.91 9.23
N VAL A 131 -14.36 3.98 9.59
CA VAL A 131 -13.26 4.24 8.65
C VAL A 131 -12.50 2.95 8.42
N THR A 132 -12.37 2.57 7.16
CA THR A 132 -11.67 1.37 6.73
C THR A 132 -10.57 1.76 5.75
N ILE A 133 -9.36 1.24 5.94
CA ILE A 133 -8.22 1.44 5.04
C ILE A 133 -7.79 0.08 4.52
N ASN A 134 -7.73 -0.09 3.20
CA ASN A 134 -7.39 -1.34 2.53
C ASN A 134 -8.20 -2.55 3.04
N GLY A 135 -9.47 -2.33 3.38
CA GLY A 135 -10.37 -3.37 3.90
C GLY A 135 -10.30 -3.61 5.42
N GLU A 136 -9.34 -3.00 6.12
CA GLU A 136 -9.22 -3.10 7.58
C GLU A 136 -9.91 -1.95 8.31
N LEU A 137 -10.78 -2.27 9.27
CA LEU A 137 -11.50 -1.27 10.08
C LEU A 137 -10.53 -0.58 11.04
N VAL A 138 -10.17 0.69 10.79
CA VAL A 138 -9.22 1.46 11.60
C VAL A 138 -9.90 2.34 12.65
N HIS A 139 -11.15 2.75 12.42
CA HIS A 139 -11.96 3.51 13.39
C HIS A 139 -13.41 3.08 13.38
N SER A 140 -14.02 3.03 14.56
CA SER A 140 -15.45 2.80 14.74
C SER A 140 -16.04 3.81 15.70
N LYS A 141 -16.94 4.67 15.21
CA LYS A 141 -17.66 5.62 16.07
C LYS A 141 -18.65 4.92 17.01
N LEU A 142 -19.23 3.79 16.59
CA LEU A 142 -20.10 3.02 17.48
C LEU A 142 -19.35 2.46 18.70
N GLN A 143 -18.05 2.17 18.56
CA GLN A 143 -17.20 1.70 19.66
C GLN A 143 -16.63 2.83 20.50
N THR A 144 -16.15 3.90 19.85
CA THR A 144 -15.43 5.00 20.50
C THR A 144 -16.34 6.13 20.97
N LEU A 145 -17.60 6.14 20.50
CA LEU A 145 -18.59 7.20 20.68
C LEU A 145 -18.16 8.58 20.14
N ALA A 146 -17.07 8.63 19.36
CA ALA A 146 -16.46 9.85 18.86
C ALA A 146 -16.07 9.72 17.38
N PHE A 147 -15.91 10.87 16.71
CA PHE A 147 -15.28 10.91 15.39
C PHE A 147 -13.77 10.68 15.54
N PRO A 148 -13.10 10.11 14.52
CA PRO A 148 -11.65 9.99 14.57
C PRO A 148 -11.01 11.37 14.53
N ASP A 149 -9.86 11.52 15.16
CA ASP A 149 -9.01 12.66 14.91
C ASP A 149 -8.51 12.61 13.45
N PHE A 150 -8.77 13.67 12.68
CA PHE A 150 -8.52 13.63 11.23
C PHE A 150 -7.03 13.68 10.90
N GLU A 151 -6.23 14.39 11.68
CA GLU A 151 -4.78 14.41 11.53
C GLU A 151 -4.20 13.00 11.72
N SER A 152 -4.66 12.28 12.76
CA SER A 152 -4.29 10.88 12.99
C SER A 152 -4.69 9.94 11.84
N VAL A 153 -5.81 10.19 11.15
CA VAL A 153 -6.18 9.41 9.95
C VAL A 153 -5.28 9.76 8.76
N VAL A 154 -4.90 11.02 8.59
CA VAL A 154 -3.97 11.43 7.51
C VAL A 154 -2.60 10.81 7.73
N GLU A 155 -2.07 10.82 8.96
CA GLU A 155 -0.84 10.13 9.31
C GLU A 155 -0.93 8.63 9.04
N MET A 156 -2.06 8.01 9.38
CA MET A 156 -2.32 6.60 9.07
C MET A 156 -2.22 6.31 7.57
N VAL A 157 -2.80 7.18 6.75
CA VAL A 157 -2.79 7.03 5.30
C VAL A 157 -1.35 7.13 4.77
N GLU A 158 -0.53 8.04 5.30
CA GLU A 158 0.90 8.10 4.95
C GLU A 158 1.64 6.83 5.39
N GLU A 159 1.45 6.34 6.62
CA GLU A 159 2.04 5.08 7.11
C GLU A 159 1.68 3.92 6.17
N VAL A 160 0.40 3.76 5.84
CA VAL A 160 -0.08 2.71 4.93
C VAL A 160 0.46 2.87 3.51
N LYS A 161 0.54 4.10 2.99
CA LYS A 161 1.16 4.38 1.68
C LYS A 161 2.65 4.07 1.65
N THR A 162 3.35 4.29 2.77
CA THR A 162 4.75 3.87 2.87
C THR A 162 4.85 2.35 2.88
N GLY A 163 3.81 1.64 3.31
CA GLY A 163 3.67 0.17 3.27
C GLY A 163 3.57 -0.47 4.66
N MET A 164 3.25 0.32 5.69
CA MET A 164 2.93 -0.19 7.03
C MET A 164 1.52 -0.78 7.06
N ALA A 165 1.27 -1.74 7.97
CA ALA A 165 -0.07 -2.27 8.17
C ALA A 165 -0.98 -1.21 8.82
N PRO A 166 -2.27 -1.12 8.44
CA PRO A 166 -3.22 -0.25 9.11
C PRO A 166 -3.31 -0.59 10.60
N ARG A 167 -3.43 0.43 11.45
CA ARG A 167 -3.64 0.26 12.90
C ARG A 167 -4.87 1.02 13.37
N LYS A 168 -5.36 0.67 14.56
CA LYS A 168 -6.47 1.40 15.20
C LYS A 168 -6.07 2.84 15.51
N ILE A 169 -6.95 3.78 15.18
CA ILE A 169 -6.80 5.18 15.54
C ILE A 169 -7.00 5.33 17.05
N ALA A 170 -6.01 5.89 17.75
CA ALA A 170 -6.05 6.07 19.20
C ALA A 170 -6.64 7.42 19.62
N ASN A 171 -6.48 8.46 18.79
CA ASN A 171 -6.95 9.81 19.07
C ASN A 171 -8.32 10.04 18.43
N HIS A 172 -9.21 10.67 19.18
CA HIS A 172 -10.57 10.95 18.74
C HIS A 172 -10.91 12.41 18.98
N GLN A 173 -11.80 12.96 18.17
CA GLN A 173 -12.29 14.32 18.38
C GLN A 173 -13.01 14.39 19.74
N PRO A 174 -12.86 15.51 20.47
CA PRO A 174 -13.55 15.70 21.74
C PRO A 174 -15.06 15.61 21.53
N ILE A 175 -15.74 14.91 22.44
CA ILE A 175 -17.20 14.79 22.44
C ILE A 175 -17.77 16.14 22.92
N VAL A 176 -17.97 17.06 21.98
CA VAL A 176 -18.64 18.33 22.25
C VAL A 176 -20.15 18.12 22.09
N ASN A 177 -20.85 18.18 23.23
CA ASN A 177 -22.31 18.07 23.42
C ASN A 177 -22.88 16.66 23.62
N CYS A 178 -22.71 16.13 24.83
CA CYS A 178 -23.72 15.26 25.43
C CYS A 178 -24.72 16.12 26.21
N ILE A 179 -25.76 16.66 25.55
CA ILE A 179 -26.98 16.99 26.28
C ILE A 179 -27.79 15.70 26.33
N VAL A 180 -27.68 14.99 27.45
CA VAL A 180 -28.57 13.88 27.78
C VAL A 180 -29.92 14.53 28.11
N SER A 181 -30.86 14.48 27.16
CA SER A 181 -32.27 14.82 27.38
C SER A 181 -33.02 13.63 27.95
#